data_AF-A0A927W918-F1
#
_entry.id   AF-A0A927W918-F1
#
_cell.length_a   1.000
_cell.length_b   1.000
_cell.length_c   1.000
_cell.angle_alpha   90.00
_cell.angle_beta   90.00
_cell.angle_gamma   90.00
#
_symmetry.space_group_name_H-M   'P 1'
#
loop_
_entity.id
_entity.type
_entity.pdbx_description
1 polymer ?
#
loop_
_entity_poly.entity_id
_entity_poly.type
_entity_poly.pdbx_seq_one_letter_code
_entity_poly.pdbx_strand_id
1 'polypeptide(L)' 'MYGIFFVDSAEEGIKRVKNIACPLNAKRAGYNPPCVEINRCVDCTSKERVCNVLSIIEGQADKNRMKLFIVNEECGF' A
#
# COMPACT_ATOMS: atom_id res chain seq x y z
N MET A 1 -5.03 13.80 2.84
CA MET A 1 -5.21 13.90 1.38
C MET A 1 -4.74 12.57 0.80
N TYR A 2 -5.65 11.65 0.52
CA TYR A 2 -5.29 10.29 0.10
C TYR A 2 -6.07 9.88 -1.15
N GLY A 3 -5.39 9.83 -2.31
CA GLY A 3 -5.97 9.61 -3.63
C GLY A 3 -5.54 8.37 -4.41
N ILE A 4 -5.80 8.35 -5.72
CA ILE A 4 -5.09 7.45 -6.64
C ILE A 4 -3.69 8.03 -6.85
N PHE A 5 -2.67 7.19 -6.68
CA PHE A 5 -1.27 7.63 -6.72
C PHE A 5 -0.53 6.99 -7.88
N PHE A 6 -0.29 7.79 -8.91
CA PHE A 6 0.72 7.49 -9.90
C PHE A 6 2.09 7.92 -9.37
N VAL A 7 3.10 7.11 -9.66
CA VAL A 7 4.48 7.32 -9.23
C VAL A 7 5.40 7.00 -10.40
N ASP A 8 6.58 7.61 -10.42
CA ASP A 8 7.49 7.52 -11.56
C ASP A 8 8.25 6.18 -11.64
N SER A 9 8.24 5.38 -10.56
CA SER A 9 8.91 4.08 -10.52
C SER A 9 8.27 3.10 -9.54
N ALA A 10 8.59 1.81 -9.72
CA ALA A 10 8.22 0.76 -8.77
C ALA A 10 8.80 1.01 -7.37
N GLU A 11 10.03 1.53 -7.29
CA GLU A 11 10.71 1.90 -6.03
C GLU A 11 9.90 2.95 -5.26
N GLU A 12 9.48 4.02 -5.94
CA GLU A 12 8.64 5.06 -5.35
C GLU A 12 7.27 4.51 -4.93
N GLY A 13 6.69 3.60 -5.72
CA GLY A 13 5.46 2.90 -5.36
C GLY A 13 5.60 2.09 -4.06
N ILE A 14 6.68 1.34 -3.93
CA ILE A 14 6.97 0.55 -2.72
C ILE A 14 7.19 1.48 -1.52
N LYS A 15 7.96 2.56 -1.67
CA LYS A 15 8.17 3.56 -0.61
C LYS A 15 6.85 4.16 -0.16
N ARG A 16 5.98 4.53 -1.10
CA ARG A 16 4.67 5.10 -0.81
C ARG A 16 3.78 4.11 -0.05
N VAL A 17 3.71 2.86 -0.51
CA VAL A 17 2.95 1.80 0.16
C VAL A 17 3.46 1.61 1.60
N LYS A 18 4.78 1.48 1.79
CA LYS A 18 5.38 1.23 3.10
C LYS A 18 5.23 2.40 4.08
N ASN A 19 5.31 3.65 3.61
CA ASN A 19 5.33 4.83 4.48
C ASN A 19 3.97 5.51 4.65
N ILE A 20 3.02 5.29 3.73
CA ILE A 20 1.72 5.96 3.75
C ILE A 20 0.59 4.92 3.84
N ALA A 21 0.46 4.07 2.82
CA ALA A 21 -0.68 3.15 2.72
C ALA A 21 -0.77 2.17 3.89
N CYS A 22 0.34 1.49 4.20
CA CYS A 22 0.35 0.44 5.21
C CYS A 22 0.12 0.98 6.64
N PRO A 23 0.77 2.08 7.10
CA PRO A 23 0.46 2.66 8.40
C PRO A 23 -1.01 3.08 8.54
N LEU A 24 -1.58 3.71 7.51
CA LEU A 24 -2.98 4.15 7.54
C LEU A 24 -3.94 2.97 7.50
N ASN A 25 -3.63 1.94 6.71
CA ASN A 25 -4.41 0.72 6.67
C ASN A 25 -4.38 -0.02 8.01
N ALA A 26 -3.19 -0.13 8.63
CA ALA A 26 -3.03 -0.77 9.93
C ALA A 26 -3.88 -0.05 10.98
N LYS A 27 -3.76 1.29 11.06
CA LYS A 27 -4.58 2.12 11.96
C LYS A 27 -6.08 1.93 11.72
N ARG A 28 -6.53 1.97 10.47
CA ARG A 28 -7.95 1.76 10.10
C ARG A 28 -8.44 0.37 10.51
N ALA A 29 -7.60 -0.65 10.36
CA ALA A 29 -7.92 -2.04 10.66
C ALA A 29 -7.73 -2.40 12.15
N GLY A 30 -7.30 -1.45 13.00
CA GLY A 30 -7.12 -1.68 14.44
C GLY A 30 -5.82 -2.38 14.84
N TYR A 31 -4.85 -2.50 13.92
CA TYR A 31 -3.51 -3.01 14.23
C TYR A 31 -2.58 -1.86 14.67
N ASN A 32 -1.61 -2.16 15.54
CA ASN A 32 -0.66 -1.17 16.03
C ASN A 32 0.83 -1.57 15.83
N PRO A 33 1.26 -1.92 14.60
CA PRO A 33 2.68 -2.07 14.32
C PRO A 33 3.42 -0.73 14.54
N PRO A 34 4.74 -0.74 14.80
CA PRO A 34 5.50 0.47 15.11
C PRO A 34 5.36 1.61 14.10
N CYS A 35 5.10 1.30 12.83
CA CYS A 35 4.93 2.32 11.78
C CYS A 35 3.67 3.19 11.93
N VAL A 36 2.67 2.76 12.72
CA VAL A 36 1.46 3.56 13.01
C VAL A 36 1.78 4.76 13.89
N GLU A 37 2.60 4.56 14.93
CA GLU A 37 2.98 5.63 15.85
C GLU A 37 4.09 6.51 15.27
N ILE A 38 5.10 5.89 14.64
CA ILE A 38 6.29 6.59 14.12
C ILE A 38 5.96 7.35 12.81
N ASN A 39 4.81 7.08 12.17
CA ASN A 39 4.38 7.66 10.89
C ASN A 39 5.37 7.49 9.74
N ARG A 40 6.18 6.42 9.78
CA ARG A 40 7.04 5.97 8.69
C ARG A 40 7.34 4.49 8.82
N CYS A 41 7.74 3.86 7.72
CA CYS A 41 8.24 2.50 7.76
C CYS A 41 9.57 2.44 8.52
N VAL A 42 9.70 1.43 9.38
CA VAL A 42 10.94 1.10 10.09
C VAL A 42 11.38 -0.33 9.81
N ASP A 43 10.86 -0.91 8.73
CA ASP A 43 11.07 -2.30 8.33
C ASP A 43 10.87 -3.30 9.49
N CYS A 44 9.75 -3.14 10.21
CA CYS A 44 9.51 -3.89 11.43
C CYS A 44 9.27 -5.39 11.18
N THR A 45 9.44 -6.19 12.23
CA THR A 45 9.09 -7.61 12.30
C THR A 45 7.96 -7.87 13.32
N SER A 46 7.16 -6.84 13.64
CA SER A 46 6.04 -6.96 14.58
C SER A 46 5.07 -8.07 14.16
N LYS A 47 4.51 -8.77 15.15
CA LYS A 47 3.40 -9.72 14.93
C LYS A 47 2.17 -9.04 14.32
N GLU A 48 2.04 -7.72 14.47
CA GLU A 48 0.96 -6.90 13.91
C GLU A 48 1.34 -6.24 12.57
N ARG A 49 2.44 -6.65 11.94
CA ARG A 49 2.84 -6.14 10.62
C ARG A 49 1.76 -6.47 9.59
N VAL A 50 1.30 -5.45 8.86
CA VAL A 50 0.32 -5.61 7.76
C VAL A 50 0.95 -5.69 6.37
N CYS A 51 2.23 -5.34 6.23
CA CYS A 51 2.98 -5.32 4.96
C CYS A 51 3.95 -6.50 4.82
N ASN A 52 3.48 -7.72 5.11
CA ASN A 52 4.31 -8.94 5.04
C ASN A 52 4.59 -9.40 3.60
N VAL A 53 3.72 -9.05 2.66
CA VAL A 53 3.81 -9.49 1.27
C VAL A 53 3.81 -8.27 0.35
N LEU A 54 4.75 -8.26 -0.60
CA LEU A 54 4.74 -7.36 -1.75
C LEU A 54 4.43 -8.20 -2.99
N SER A 55 3.44 -7.76 -3.78
CA SER A 55 3.13 -8.37 -5.06
C SER A 55 3.22 -7.32 -6.16
N ILE A 56 3.92 -7.65 -7.24
CA ILE A 56 4.00 -6.85 -8.46
C ILE A 56 3.35 -7.68 -9.56
N ILE A 57 2.37 -7.10 -10.25
CA ILE A 57 1.66 -7.77 -11.34
C ILE A 57 2.18 -7.20 -12.66
N GLU A 58 2.97 -8.00 -13.38
CA GLU A 58 3.52 -7.61 -14.69
C GLU A 58 2.53 -7.87 -15.84
N GLY A 59 1.57 -8.78 -15.66
CA GLY A 59 0.59 -9.10 -16.68
C GLY A 59 -0.38 -10.20 -16.27
N GLN A 60 -1.29 -10.55 -17.19
CA GLN A 60 -2.29 -11.60 -17.03
C GLN A 60 -2.50 -12.31 -18.37
N ALA A 61 -2.31 -13.64 -18.40
CA ALA A 61 -2.45 -14.45 -19.60
C ALA A 61 -3.92 -14.79 -19.91
N ASP A 62 -4.74 -14.96 -18.88
CA ASP A 62 -6.16 -15.30 -19.04
C ASP A 62 -6.96 -14.06 -19.44
N LYS A 63 -7.58 -14.12 -20.64
CA LYS A 63 -8.44 -13.04 -21.11
C LYS A 63 -9.58 -12.76 -20.12
N ASN A 64 -9.82 -11.49 -19.83
CA ASN A 64 -10.89 -11.00 -18.94
C ASN A 64 -10.76 -11.35 -17.45
N ARG A 65 -9.60 -11.85 -16.97
CA ARG A 65 -9.41 -12.19 -15.56
C ARG A 65 -9.24 -10.99 -14.62
N MET A 66 -8.77 -9.85 -15.13
CA MET A 66 -8.58 -8.63 -14.34
C MET A 66 -9.35 -7.45 -14.95
N LYS A 67 -9.95 -6.64 -14.08
CA LYS A 67 -10.59 -5.36 -14.43
C LYS A 67 -9.91 -4.28 -13.59
N LEU A 68 -9.46 -3.20 -14.24
CA LEU A 68 -8.89 -2.04 -13.58
C LEU A 68 -9.93 -0.92 -13.58
N PHE A 69 -10.25 -0.41 -12.40
CA PHE A 69 -11.09 0.77 -12.22
C PHE A 69 -10.21 1.92 -11.75
N ILE A 70 -10.18 3.01 -12.50
CA ILE A 70 -9.46 4.23 -12.13
C ILE A 70 -10.52 5.28 -11.80
N VAL A 71 -10.48 5.77 -10.57
CA VAL A 71 -11.37 6.82 -10.06
C VAL A 71 -10.60 8.13 -10.03
N ASN A 72 -11.09 9.15 -10.72
CA ASN A 72 -10.43 10.46 -10.78
C ASN A 72 -10.73 11.31 -9.53
N GLU A 73 -10.55 10.73 -8.35
CA GLU A 73 -10.82 11.36 -7.06
C GLU A 73 -9.72 11.02 -6.06
N GLU A 74 -9.56 11.89 -5.06
CA GLU A 74 -8.66 11.63 -3.95
C GLU A 74 -9.30 10.64 -2.95
N CYS A 75 -9.35 9.36 -3.34
CA CYS A 75 -9.77 8.24 -2.51
C CYS A 75 -8.64 7.23 -2.21
N GLY A 76 -8.61 6.68 -0.99
CA GLY A 76 -7.74 5.55 -0.60
C GLY A 76 -6.69 5.90 0.45
N PHE A 77 -5.61 5.12 0.54
CA PHE A 77 -4.31 5.46 1.15
C PHE A 77 -3.24 4.47 0.69
#